data_AF-A0A2N5LJP7-F1
#
_entry.id   AF-A0A2N5LJP7-F1
#
_cell.length_a   1.000
_cell.length_b   1.000
_cell.length_c   1.000
_cell.angle_alpha   90.00
_cell.angle_beta   90.00
_cell.angle_gamma   90.00
#
_symmetry.space_group_name_H-M   'P 1'
#
loop_
_entity.id
_entity.type
_entity.pdbx_description
1 polymer ?
#
loop_
_entity_poly.entity_id
_entity_poly.type
_entity_poly.pdbx_seq_one_letter_code
_entity_poly.pdbx_strand_id
1 'polypeptide(L)'
;NNDSSWMQFEESYNKFKSFRLAPAYMIKGNQYPEVEFDSAISIKEIHVKQAWEIGINDIEKIAIHPEDNILVPEGIVNPPFQKVLESK
;
A
#
# COMPACT_ATOMS: atom_id res chain seq x y z
N ASN A 1 -12.27 -11.10 -0.50
CA ASN A 1 -11.59 -9.85 -0.91
C ASN A 1 -11.36 -9.96 -2.40
N ASN A 2 -11.88 -9.03 -3.20
CA ASN A 2 -11.86 -9.17 -4.66
C ASN A 2 -10.63 -8.42 -5.19
N ASP A 3 -9.64 -9.14 -5.69
CA ASP A 3 -8.35 -8.60 -6.18
C ASP A 3 -8.51 -7.56 -7.31
N SER A 4 -9.71 -7.44 -7.86
CA SER A 4 -10.07 -6.49 -8.91
C SER A 4 -9.75 -5.03 -8.58
N SER A 5 -9.91 -4.59 -7.32
CA SER A 5 -9.63 -3.20 -6.95
C SER A 5 -8.14 -2.85 -7.04
N TRP A 6 -7.27 -3.77 -6.63
CA TRP A 6 -5.82 -3.57 -6.70
C TRP A 6 -5.34 -3.63 -8.14
N MET A 7 -5.81 -4.62 -8.92
CA MET A 7 -5.47 -4.73 -10.35
C MET A 7 -5.87 -3.46 -11.11
N GLN A 8 -7.07 -2.92 -10.89
CA GLN A 8 -7.51 -1.68 -11.55
C GLN A 8 -6.65 -0.48 -11.16
N PHE A 9 -6.22 -0.40 -9.90
CA PHE A 9 -5.30 0.64 -9.45
C PHE A 9 -3.93 0.49 -10.13
N GLU A 10 -3.34 -0.71 -10.14
CA GLU A 10 -2.05 -0.96 -10.78
C GLU A 10 -2.07 -0.66 -12.27
N GLU A 11 -3.13 -1.07 -12.98
CA GLU A 11 -3.31 -0.75 -14.41
C GLU A 11 -3.37 0.76 -14.64
N SER A 12 -4.17 1.46 -13.83
CA SER A 12 -4.32 2.93 -13.92
C SER A 12 -3.01 3.64 -13.61
N TYR A 13 -2.34 3.26 -12.52
CA TYR A 13 -1.05 3.82 -12.14
C TYR A 13 0.02 3.52 -13.20
N ASN A 14 0.04 2.31 -13.76
CA ASN A 14 0.99 1.97 -14.81
C ASN A 14 0.77 2.77 -16.10
N LYS A 15 -0.48 3.09 -16.42
CA LYS A 15 -0.85 3.93 -17.56
C LYS A 15 -0.52 5.41 -17.36
N PHE A 16 -0.84 5.97 -16.19
CA PHE A 16 -0.75 7.41 -15.92
C PHE A 16 0.50 7.82 -15.14
N LYS A 17 1.24 6.85 -14.59
CA LYS A 17 2.43 7.02 -13.73
C LYS A 17 2.22 8.00 -12.58
N SER A 18 0.97 8.14 -12.12
CA SER A 18 0.59 9.00 -11.01
C SER A 18 -0.83 8.70 -10.54
N PHE A 19 -1.14 9.09 -9.31
CA PHE A 19 -2.50 9.13 -8.76
C PHE A 19 -2.66 10.37 -7.86
N ARG A 20 -3.88 10.67 -7.42
CA ARG A 20 -4.17 11.82 -6.57
C ARG A 20 -4.86 11.39 -5.29
N LEU A 21 -4.43 11.97 -4.18
CA LEU A 21 -5.18 11.96 -2.93
C LEU A 21 -5.90 13.29 -2.82
N ALA A 22 -7.22 13.25 -2.70
CA ALA A 22 -8.06 14.44 -2.66
C ALA A 22 -9.10 14.31 -1.53
N PRO A 23 -9.46 15.41 -0.85
CA PRO A 23 -10.61 15.43 0.05
C PRO A 23 -11.88 15.00 -0.68
N ALA A 24 -12.74 14.26 0.02
CA ALA A 24 -14.02 13.83 -0.50
C ALA A 24 -15.10 13.93 0.58
N TYR A 25 -16.29 14.35 0.19
CA TYR A 25 -17.41 14.62 1.11
C TYR A 25 -18.68 13.92 0.63
N MET A 26 -19.44 13.36 1.57
CA MET A 26 -20.76 12.78 1.29
C MET A 26 -21.83 13.85 1.46
N ILE A 27 -22.54 14.17 0.36
CA ILE A 27 -23.69 15.06 0.41
C ILE A 27 -24.96 14.22 0.53
N LYS A 28 -25.84 14.59 1.47
CA LYS A 28 -27.11 13.88 1.69
C LYS A 28 -27.94 13.83 0.40
N GLY A 29 -28.25 12.62 -0.05
CA GLY A 29 -29.01 12.38 -1.29
C GLY A 29 -28.15 11.99 -2.49
N ASN A 30 -26.82 12.17 -2.41
CA ASN A 30 -25.90 11.68 -3.44
C ASN A 30 -25.53 10.22 -3.18
N GLN A 31 -25.46 9.43 -4.26
CA GLN A 31 -24.97 8.06 -4.22
C GLN A 31 -23.43 7.98 -4.17
N TYR A 32 -22.75 9.00 -4.69
CA TYR A 32 -21.29 9.07 -4.80
C TYR A 32 -20.76 10.31 -4.06
N PRO A 33 -19.53 10.24 -3.52
CA PRO A 33 -18.90 11.39 -2.88
C PRO A 33 -18.57 12.49 -3.90
N GLU A 34 -18.61 13.74 -3.46
CA GLU A 34 -18.01 14.85 -4.20
C GLU A 34 -16.53 14.96 -3.84
N VAL A 35 -15.68 15.09 -4.86
CA VAL A 35 -14.21 15.11 -4.70
C VAL A 35 -13.67 16.49 -5.04
N GLU A 36 -12.91 17.07 -4.12
CA GLU A 36 -12.27 18.38 -4.29
C GLU A 36 -10.87 18.22 -4.91
N PHE A 37 -10.80 18.22 -6.24
CA PHE A 37 -9.53 17.99 -6.95
C PHE A 37 -8.55 19.16 -6.89
N ASP A 38 -9.01 20.38 -6.59
CA ASP A 38 -8.15 21.57 -6.51
C ASP A 38 -7.22 21.51 -5.30
N SER A 39 -7.65 20.83 -4.23
CA SER A 39 -6.87 20.59 -3.01
C SER A 39 -6.15 19.24 -3.03
N ALA A 40 -5.99 18.62 -4.21
CA ALA A 40 -5.42 17.28 -4.32
C ALA A 40 -3.89 17.26 -4.28
N ILE A 41 -3.34 16.25 -3.63
CA ILE A 41 -1.91 15.92 -3.65
C ILE A 41 -1.67 14.89 -4.75
N SER A 42 -0.83 15.23 -5.72
CA SER A 42 -0.42 14.29 -6.77
C SER A 42 0.79 13.48 -6.33
N ILE A 43 0.63 12.15 -6.35
CA ILE A 43 1.68 11.18 -6.07
C ILE A 43 2.14 10.57 -7.39
N LYS A 44 3.44 10.61 -7.65
CA LYS A 44 4.05 10.15 -8.91
C LYS A 44 4.89 8.89 -8.78
N GLU A 45 5.28 8.54 -7.56
CA GLU A 45 6.16 7.41 -7.28
C GLU A 45 5.55 6.56 -6.18
N ILE A 46 5.52 5.25 -6.40
CA ILE A 46 5.12 4.24 -5.42
C ILE A 46 6.13 3.10 -5.49
N HIS A 47 6.57 2.63 -4.33
CA HIS A 47 7.40 1.45 -4.22
C HIS A 47 6.58 0.36 -3.53
N VAL A 48 6.38 -0.76 -4.23
CA VAL A 48 5.74 -1.95 -3.67
C VAL A 48 6.85 -2.92 -3.30
N LYS A 49 6.96 -3.26 -2.03
CA LYS A 49 7.91 -4.25 -1.50
C LYS A 49 7.13 -5.37 -0.82
N GLN A 50 7.59 -6.61 -0.99
CA GLN A 50 6.96 -7.72 -0.29
C GLN A 50 7.31 -7.69 1.19
N ALA A 51 6.35 -8.03 2.06
CA ALA A 51 6.56 -8.01 3.51
C ALA A 51 7.77 -8.85 3.94
N TRP A 52 8.03 -9.97 3.27
CA TRP A 52 9.16 -10.84 3.60
C TRP A 52 10.53 -10.23 3.22
N GLU A 53 10.56 -9.22 2.35
CA GLU A 53 11.79 -8.50 1.93
C GLU A 53 12.14 -7.35 2.88
N ILE A 54 11.24 -6.95 3.78
CA ILE A 54 11.42 -5.77 4.63
C ILE A 54 12.44 -6.04 5.73
N GLY A 55 13.51 -5.23 5.77
CA GLY A 55 14.57 -5.32 6.77
C GLY A 55 14.43 -4.34 7.94
N ILE A 56 15.28 -4.50 8.95
CA ILE A 56 15.28 -3.66 10.17
C ILE A 56 15.61 -2.18 9.94
N ASN A 57 16.21 -1.85 8.79
CA ASN A 57 16.60 -0.48 8.42
C ASN A 57 15.63 0.14 7.38
N ASP A 58 14.65 -0.61 6.91
CA ASP A 58 13.64 -0.11 5.98
C ASP A 58 12.62 0.76 6.74
N ILE A 59 12.15 1.83 6.10
CA ILE A 59 11.10 2.68 6.68
C ILE A 59 9.78 1.90 6.79
N GLU A 60 9.54 0.98 5.87
CA GLU A 60 8.36 0.11 5.80
C GLU A 60 8.26 -0.87 6.97
N LYS A 61 9.32 -1.05 7.78
CA LYS A 61 9.30 -1.93 8.97
C LYS A 61 8.21 -1.56 9.99
N ILE A 62 7.72 -0.32 9.94
CA ILE A 62 6.63 0.13 10.80
C ILE A 62 5.31 -0.57 10.46
N ALA A 63 5.13 -1.02 9.22
CA ALA A 63 3.96 -1.73 8.74
C ALA A 63 3.97 -3.24 9.07
N ILE A 64 5.07 -3.76 9.63
CA ILE A 64 5.18 -5.16 10.07
C ILE A 64 4.73 -5.25 11.52
N HIS A 65 3.74 -6.08 11.83
CA HIS A 65 3.19 -6.28 13.17
C HIS A 65 3.48 -7.70 13.68
N PRO A 66 3.62 -7.89 15.01
CA PRO A 66 3.88 -9.23 15.60
C PRO A 66 2.85 -10.30 15.22
N GLU A 67 1.61 -9.89 14.97
CA GLU A 67 0.49 -10.77 14.65
C GLU A 67 0.35 -11.07 13.15
N ASP A 68 1.21 -10.49 12.29
CA ASP A 68 1.12 -10.66 10.85
C ASP A 68 1.55 -12.08 10.43
N ASN A 69 0.71 -12.74 9.64
CA ASN A 69 1.09 -13.98 8.96
C ASN A 69 1.79 -13.66 7.62
N ILE A 70 3.09 -13.40 7.68
CA ILE A 70 3.89 -13.04 6.50
C ILE A 70 4.13 -14.28 5.62
N LEU A 71 3.66 -14.20 4.38
CA LEU A 71 3.85 -15.24 3.37
C LEU A 71 5.26 -15.14 2.78
N VAL A 72 6.04 -16.21 2.96
CA VAL A 72 7.40 -16.33 2.44
C VAL A 72 7.40 -17.35 1.30
N PRO A 73 7.92 -17.00 0.10
CA PRO A 73 8.07 -17.96 -0.99
C PRO A 73 8.98 -19.14 -0.62
N GLU A 74 8.73 -20.30 -1.24
CA GLU A 74 9.56 -21.49 -1.04
C GLU A 74 11.03 -21.22 -1.44
N GLY A 75 11.96 -21.76 -0.66
CA GLY A 75 13.40 -21.62 -0.89
C GLY A 75 14.05 -20.38 -0.29
N ILE A 76 13.30 -19.44 0.27
CA ILE A 76 13.86 -18.29 1.00
C ILE A 76 14.17 -18.69 2.44
N VAL A 77 15.46 -18.61 2.80
CA VAL A 77 15.98 -18.93 4.15
C VAL A 77 16.37 -17.64 4.86
N ASN A 78 15.97 -17.49 6.13
CA ASN A 78 16.24 -16.33 6.98
C ASN A 78 15.85 -14.97 6.37
N PRO A 79 14.56 -14.79 6.00
CA PRO A 79 14.09 -13.56 5.38
C PRO A 79 14.26 -12.33 6.32
N PRO A 80 14.59 -11.14 5.79
CA PRO A 80 14.92 -9.95 6.58
C PRO A 80 13.91 -9.55 7.66
N PHE A 81 12.62 -9.79 7.43
CA PHE A 81 11.55 -9.35 8.34
C PHE A 81 11.60 -10.03 9.72
N GLN A 82 12.26 -11.19 9.84
CA GLN A 82 12.38 -11.88 11.13
C GLN A 82 13.07 -10.99 12.17
N LYS A 83 14.13 -10.27 11.76
CA LYS A 83 14.82 -9.30 12.62
C LYS A 83 13.93 -8.12 13.00
N VAL A 84 12.98 -7.76 12.13
CA VAL A 84 11.99 -6.71 12.43
C VAL A 84 11.06 -7.17 13.55
N LEU A 85 10.55 -8.40 13.47
CA LEU A 85 9.66 -8.98 14.48
C LEU A 85 10.37 -9.16 15.84
N GLU A 86 11.62 -9.63 15.84
CA GLU A 86 12.42 -9.78 17.06
C GLU A 86 12.68 -8.47 17.82
N SER A 87 12.57 -7.32 17.13
CA SER A 87 12.80 -6.00 17.71
C SER A 87 11.56 -5.34 18.31
N LYS A 88 10.40 -5.99 18.23
CA LYS A 88 9.09 -5.45 18.66
C LYS A 88 8.61 -6.02 19.98
#